data_AF-A0A2T0J4U2-F1
#
_entry.id   AF-A0A2T0J4U2-F1
#
_cell.length_a   1.000
_cell.length_b   1.000
_cell.length_c   1.000
_cell.angle_alpha   90.00
_cell.angle_beta   90.00
_cell.angle_gamma   90.00
#
_symmetry.space_group_name_H-M   'P 1'
#
loop_
_entity.id
_entity.type
_entity.pdbx_description
1 polymer ?
#
loop_
_entity_poly.entity_id
_entity_poly.type
_entity_poly.pdbx_seq_one_letter_code
_entity_poly.pdbx_strand_id
1 'polypeptide(L)'
;MCALDDKGRISDARVMAALDWEAGRRVTFTVAHGVILIDADDAGGQAVCGRGCLRLPVGLRRAVGIRLKERVLLAALLEPRRLVVHPMVQLDRWSLPVHVAVLGGES
;
A
#
# COMPACT_ATOMS: atom_id res chain seq x y z
N MET A 1 -6.58 -4.42 -5.87
CA MET A 1 -5.70 -3.39 -6.46
C MET A 1 -6.42 -2.06 -6.46
N CYS A 2 -5.73 -0.97 -6.14
CA CYS A 2 -6.27 0.39 -6.12
C CYS A 2 -5.39 1.29 -6.99
N ALA A 3 -5.97 2.29 -7.66
CA ALA A 3 -5.22 3.32 -8.35
C ALA A 3 -4.99 4.51 -7.40
N LEU A 4 -3.77 5.02 -7.33
CA LEU A 4 -3.53 6.28 -6.65
C LEU A 4 -4.12 7.42 -7.51
N ASP A 5 -4.77 8.37 -6.85
CA ASP A 5 -5.19 9.59 -7.54
C ASP A 5 -4.01 10.54 -7.85
N ASP A 6 -4.32 11.67 -8.46
CA ASP A 6 -3.40 12.76 -8.77
C ASP A 6 -2.68 13.35 -7.55
N LYS A 7 -3.21 13.11 -6.34
CA LYS A 7 -2.65 13.57 -5.07
C LYS A 7 -1.95 12.45 -4.29
N GLY A 8 -1.85 11.26 -4.87
CA GLY A 8 -1.24 10.09 -4.23
C GLY A 8 -2.09 9.50 -3.11
N ARG A 9 -3.41 9.64 -3.18
CA ARG A 9 -4.34 9.06 -2.22
C ARG A 9 -4.75 7.65 -2.63
N ILE A 10 -4.74 6.76 -1.65
CA ILE A 10 -5.39 5.46 -1.69
C ILE A 10 -6.84 5.68 -1.27
N SER A 11 -7.78 5.29 -2.13
CA SER A 11 -9.22 5.37 -1.83
C SER A 11 -9.82 3.98 -2.03
N ASP A 12 -9.85 3.19 -0.96
CA ASP A 12 -10.45 1.86 -0.94
C ASP A 12 -11.20 1.67 0.38
N ALA A 13 -12.49 2.05 0.37
CA ALA A 13 -13.32 2.01 1.57
C ALA A 13 -13.49 0.60 2.13
N ARG A 14 -13.41 -0.45 1.28
CA ARG A 14 -13.51 -1.85 1.73
C ARG A 14 -12.28 -2.25 2.53
N VAL A 15 -11.09 -1.88 2.06
CA VAL A 15 -9.84 -2.13 2.79
C VAL A 15 -9.84 -1.37 4.11
N MET A 16 -10.22 -0.09 4.13
CA MET A 16 -10.28 0.69 5.38
C MET A 16 -11.29 0.09 6.37
N ALA A 17 -12.47 -0.31 5.91
CA ALA A 17 -13.47 -0.96 6.75
C ALA A 17 -12.99 -2.30 7.30
N ALA A 18 -12.33 -3.13 6.49
CA ALA A 18 -11.78 -4.42 6.93
C ALA A 18 -10.71 -4.25 8.02
N LEU A 19 -9.97 -3.14 8.00
CA LEU A 19 -8.95 -2.81 8.99
C LEU A 19 -9.52 -2.07 10.22
N ASP A 20 -10.82 -1.78 10.26
CA ASP A 20 -11.44 -0.95 11.30
C ASP A 20 -10.79 0.45 11.39
N TRP A 21 -10.47 1.00 10.22
CA TRP A 21 -9.83 2.29 10.03
C TRP A 21 -10.85 3.33 9.58
N GLU A 22 -11.56 3.88 10.56
CA GLU A 22 -12.53 4.95 10.34
C GLU A 22 -11.86 6.31 10.13
N ALA A 23 -12.65 7.30 9.71
CA ALA A 23 -12.19 8.68 9.58
C ALA A 23 -11.59 9.17 10.91
N GLY A 24 -10.42 9.80 10.84
CA GLY A 24 -9.69 10.26 12.02
C GLY A 24 -8.77 9.21 12.65
N ARG A 25 -8.88 7.92 12.28
CA ARG A 25 -7.88 6.90 12.69
C ARG A 25 -6.50 7.37 12.25
N ARG A 26 -5.60 7.51 13.21
CA ARG A 26 -4.21 7.88 12.95
C ARG A 26 -3.38 6.67 12.56
N VAL A 27 -2.45 6.92 11.65
CA VAL A 27 -1.57 5.91 11.10
C VAL A 27 -0.14 6.43 11.02
N THR A 28 0.79 5.50 11.10
CA THR A 28 2.20 5.72 10.79
C THR A 28 2.59 4.95 9.54
N PHE A 29 3.71 5.35 8.94
CA PHE A 29 4.22 4.74 7.73
C PHE A 29 5.66 4.30 7.92
N THR A 30 6.00 3.15 7.38
CA THR A 30 7.38 2.67 7.29
C THR A 30 7.63 2.09 5.90
N VAL A 31 8.85 2.19 5.41
CA VAL A 31 9.28 1.53 4.17
C VAL A 31 10.18 0.36 4.55
N ALA A 32 9.84 -0.82 4.06
CA ALA A 32 10.65 -2.03 4.23
C ALA A 32 10.60 -2.84 2.95
N HIS A 33 11.75 -3.36 2.50
CA HIS A 33 11.84 -4.25 1.33
C HIS A 33 11.15 -3.74 0.06
N GLY A 34 11.13 -2.41 -0.17
CA GLY A 34 10.51 -1.82 -1.36
C GLY A 34 8.97 -1.74 -1.31
N VAL A 35 8.35 -1.96 -0.14
CA VAL A 35 6.91 -1.74 0.09
C VAL A 35 6.68 -0.71 1.19
N ILE A 36 5.47 -0.16 1.24
CA ILE A 36 5.05 0.73 2.34
C ILE A 36 4.19 -0.09 3.30
N LEU A 37 4.60 -0.13 4.57
CA LEU A 37 3.78 -0.59 5.67
C LEU A 37 3.06 0.61 6.29
N ILE A 38 1.79 0.41 6.59
CA ILE A 38 0.94 1.38 7.27
C ILE A 38 0.34 0.68 8.48
N ASP A 39 0.58 1.26 9.65
CA ASP A 39 0.13 0.76 10.94
C ASP A 39 -0.83 1.75 11.58
N ALA A 40 -1.84 1.25 12.29
CA ALA A 40 -2.62 2.09 13.20
C ALA A 40 -1.70 2.57 14.34
N ASP A 41 -1.67 3.87 14.56
CA ASP A 41 -0.82 4.50 15.57
C ASP A 41 -1.50 5.80 16.00
N ASP A 42 -1.95 5.87 17.25
CA ASP A 42 -2.64 7.05 17.79
C ASP A 42 -1.72 8.28 17.86
N ALA A 43 -0.39 8.09 17.90
CA ALA A 43 0.59 9.16 17.78
C ALA A 43 0.95 9.49 16.32
N GLY A 44 0.45 8.71 15.36
CA GLY A 44 0.73 8.82 13.94
C GLY A 44 0.41 10.22 13.39
N GLY A 45 1.30 10.73 12.54
CA GLY A 45 1.20 12.08 11.97
C GLY A 45 0.19 12.22 10.82
N GLN A 46 -0.47 11.14 10.42
CA GLN A 46 -1.46 11.14 9.35
C GLN A 46 -2.74 10.45 9.80
N ALA A 47 -3.88 10.91 9.29
CA ALA A 47 -5.18 10.33 9.59
C ALA A 47 -5.90 9.87 8.32
N VAL A 48 -6.73 8.84 8.49
CA VAL A 48 -7.72 8.45 7.47
C VAL A 48 -8.68 9.63 7.26
N CYS A 49 -8.84 10.04 6.01
CA CYS A 49 -9.70 11.14 5.65
C CYS A 49 -11.19 10.75 5.80
N GLY A 50 -12.10 11.74 5.86
CA GLY A 50 -13.55 11.51 6.00
C GLY A 50 -14.21 10.63 4.92
N ARG A 51 -13.52 10.31 3.83
CA ARG A 51 -13.99 9.41 2.76
C ARG A 51 -13.32 8.02 2.80
N GLY A 52 -12.65 7.66 3.89
CA GLY A 52 -11.89 6.41 3.98
C GLY A 52 -10.68 6.40 3.04
N CYS A 53 -9.99 7.54 2.92
CA CYS A 53 -8.82 7.69 2.05
C CYS A 53 -7.56 7.98 2.85
N LEU A 54 -6.42 7.45 2.38
CA LEU A 54 -5.11 7.69 2.97
C LEU A 54 -4.19 8.35 1.94
N ARG A 55 -3.60 9.48 2.30
CA ARG A 55 -2.63 10.17 1.45
C ARG A 55 -1.23 9.62 1.72
N LEU A 56 -0.60 9.07 0.69
CA LEU A 56 0.81 8.68 0.78
C LEU A 56 1.71 9.92 0.62
N PRO A 57 2.60 10.20 1.60
CA PRO A 57 3.63 11.22 1.46
C PRO A 57 4.48 11.02 0.20
N VAL A 58 4.86 12.12 -0.46
CA VAL A 58 5.69 12.11 -1.68
C VAL A 58 7.01 11.36 -1.46
N GLY A 59 7.66 11.58 -0.32
CA GLY A 59 8.93 10.92 0.02
C GLY A 59 8.82 9.40 0.03
N LEU A 60 7.75 8.86 0.65
CA LEU A 60 7.52 7.42 0.69
C LEU A 60 7.25 6.84 -0.69
N ARG A 61 6.40 7.50 -1.49
CA ARG A 61 6.10 7.06 -2.86
C ARG A 61 7.38 6.95 -3.70
N ARG A 62 8.24 7.98 -3.64
CA ARG A 62 9.52 7.98 -4.34
C ARG A 62 10.45 6.88 -3.84
N ALA A 63 10.51 6.65 -2.53
CA ALA A 63 11.36 5.62 -1.93
C ALA A 63 11.05 4.20 -2.43
N VAL A 64 9.79 3.92 -2.80
CA VAL A 64 9.36 2.61 -3.33
C VAL A 64 9.01 2.63 -4.82
N GLY A 65 9.34 3.71 -5.53
CA GLY A 65 9.13 3.81 -6.98
C GLY A 65 7.68 3.99 -7.45
N ILE A 66 6.74 4.33 -6.57
CA ILE A 66 5.33 4.58 -6.94
C ILE A 66 5.21 5.94 -7.66
N ARG A 67 4.71 5.90 -8.90
CA ARG A 67 4.37 7.08 -9.72
C ARG A 67 2.93 7.53 -9.48
N LEU A 68 2.63 8.75 -9.90
CA LEU A 68 1.26 9.26 -9.93
C LEU A 68 0.40 8.46 -10.91
N LYS A 69 -0.87 8.24 -10.58
CA LYS A 69 -1.83 7.42 -11.36
C LYS A 69 -1.42 5.97 -11.56
N GLU A 70 -0.37 5.52 -10.87
CA GLU A 70 0.01 4.10 -10.85
C GLU A 70 -0.99 3.30 -10.02
N ARG A 71 -1.22 2.06 -10.43
CA ARG A 71 -1.95 1.09 -9.61
C ARG A 71 -1.00 0.52 -8.57
N VAL A 72 -1.53 0.17 -7.41
CA VAL A 72 -0.82 -0.57 -6.36
C VAL A 72 -1.68 -1.73 -5.91
N LEU A 73 -1.03 -2.79 -5.46
CA LEU A 73 -1.72 -3.85 -4.73
C LEU A 73 -1.78 -3.45 -3.25
N LEU A 74 -2.96 -3.60 -2.67
CA LEU A 74 -3.21 -3.40 -1.26
C LEU A 74 -3.38 -4.78 -0.64
N ALA A 75 -2.60 -5.06 0.40
CA ALA A 75 -2.75 -6.26 1.21
C ALA A 75 -3.15 -5.83 2.64
N ALA A 76 -4.39 -6.11 3.01
CA ALA A 76 -4.89 -5.89 4.37
C ALA A 76 -4.55 -7.10 5.24
N LEU A 77 -3.74 -6.88 6.26
CA LEU A 77 -3.43 -7.85 7.31
C LEU A 77 -4.38 -7.59 8.47
N LEU A 78 -5.44 -8.38 8.62
CA LEU A 78 -6.51 -8.11 9.59
C LEU A 78 -6.04 -8.21 11.05
N GLU A 79 -5.02 -9.03 11.30
CA GLU A 79 -4.32 -9.14 12.58
C GLU A 79 -2.83 -9.00 12.25
N PRO A 80 -2.17 -7.88 12.59
CA PRO A 80 -2.50 -6.86 13.61
C PRO A 80 -3.19 -5.58 13.08
N ARG A 81 -4.05 -5.64 12.05
CA ARG A 81 -4.68 -4.49 11.38
C ARG A 81 -3.67 -3.55 10.71
N ARG A 82 -2.89 -4.11 9.80
CA ARG A 82 -1.87 -3.41 9.01
C ARG A 82 -2.25 -3.40 7.53
N LEU A 83 -1.88 -2.33 6.84
CA LEU A 83 -1.98 -2.26 5.39
C LEU A 83 -0.58 -2.29 4.77
N VAL A 84 -0.36 -3.19 3.83
CA VAL A 84 0.85 -3.20 3.00
C VAL A 84 0.48 -2.70 1.60
N VAL A 85 1.24 -1.72 1.12
CA VAL A 85 1.11 -1.17 -0.22
C VAL A 85 2.27 -1.67 -1.05
N HIS A 86 1.96 -2.50 -2.05
CA HIS A 86 2.94 -3.04 -2.98
C HIS A 86 2.94 -2.24 -4.28
N PRO A 87 4.08 -1.58 -4.62
CA PRO A 87 4.29 -1.04 -5.97
C PRO A 87 4.28 -2.16 -7.01
N MET A 88 3.77 -1.88 -8.21
CA MET A 88 3.74 -2.90 -9.27
C MET A 88 5.14 -3.31 -9.68
N VAL A 89 6.08 -2.35 -9.79
CA VAL A 89 7.48 -2.64 -10.08
C VAL A 89 8.12 -3.62 -9.11
N GLN A 90 7.72 -3.56 -7.83
CA GLN A 90 8.25 -4.47 -6.80
C GLN A 90 7.59 -5.85 -6.89
N LEU A 91 6.29 -5.90 -7.18
CA LEU A 91 5.59 -7.16 -7.44
C LEU A 91 6.18 -7.88 -8.65
N ASP A 92 6.40 -7.19 -9.76
CA ASP A 92 6.99 -7.75 -10.98
C ASP A 92 8.36 -8.39 -10.68
N ARG A 93 9.16 -7.72 -9.85
CA ARG A 93 10.47 -8.25 -9.42
C ARG A 93 10.34 -9.51 -8.58
N TRP A 94 9.38 -9.57 -7.66
CA TRP A 94 9.17 -10.75 -6.81
C TRP A 94 8.48 -11.90 -7.53
N SER A 95 7.62 -11.60 -8.50
CA SER A 95 6.87 -12.61 -9.23
C SER A 95 7.67 -13.20 -10.39
N LEU A 96 8.74 -12.54 -10.86
CA LEU A 96 9.55 -13.02 -11.97
C LEU A 96 10.02 -14.49 -11.81
N PRO A 97 10.58 -14.94 -10.67
CA PRO A 97 10.96 -16.35 -10.51
C PRO A 97 9.75 -17.29 -10.61
N VAL A 98 8.61 -16.89 -10.05
CA VAL A 98 7.35 -17.66 -10.12
C VAL A 98 6.86 -17.73 -11.57
N HIS A 99 6.92 -16.63 -12.31
CA HIS A 99 6.54 -16.59 -13.72
C HIS A 99 7.43 -17.50 -14.56
N VAL A 100 8.75 -17.47 -14.35
CA VAL A 100 9.68 -18.38 -15.05
C VAL A 100 9.32 -19.85 -14.78
N ALA A 101 9.09 -20.21 -13.51
CA ALA A 101 8.71 -21.57 -13.14
C ALA A 101 7.36 -21.99 -13.74
N VAL A 102 6.35 -21.11 -13.73
CA VAL A 102 5.02 -21.38 -14.31
C VAL A 102 5.08 -21.51 -15.84
N LEU A 103 5.94 -20.73 -16.50
CA LEU A 103 6.09 -20.74 -17.96
C LEU A 103 7.01 -21.86 -18.47
N GLY A 104 7.51 -22.74 -17.59
CA GLY A 104 8.34 -23.88 -17.97
C GLY A 104 9.78 -23.53 -18.33
N GLY A 105 10.31 -22.40 -17.81
CA GLY A 105 11.73 -22.07 -17.93
C GLY A 105 12.56 -22.98 -17.03
N GLU A 106 13.01 -24.11 -17.57
CA GLU A 106 14.16 -24.83 -17.04
C GLU A 106 15.41 -23.92 -17.18
N SER A 107 16.20 -23.88 -16.11
CA SER A 107 17.37 -23.02 -15.87
C SER A 107 18.36 -22.88 -17.03
#